data_AF-A0A2V8WU53-F1
#
_entry.id   AF-A0A2V8WU53-F1
#
_cell.length_a   1.000
_cell.length_b   1.000
_cell.length_c   1.000
_cell.angle_alpha   90.00
_cell.angle_beta   90.00
_cell.angle_gamma   90.00
#
_symmetry.space_group_name_H-M   'P 1'
#
loop_
_entity.id
_entity.type
_entity.pdbx_description
1 polymer ?
#
loop_
_entity_poly.entity_id
_entity_poly.type
_entity_poly.pdbx_seq_one_letter_code
_entity_poly.pdbx_strand_id
1 'polypeptide(L)'
;MPILHSQIAAQAKTPDGKVIQVPPATALQLRGPILQVSLTIEQNAGKGLVAQGKTVPAPKSGLALIDTGASNTCVDEQTAKDLGLPVIDVANMQSASHEKHSCNVYPVQIITPIVTLNAPRAMGAALASQGLLVLIGRDVLQNCNLFYNGPAGQFTLSL
;
A
#
# COMPACT_ATOMS: atom_id res chain seq x y z
N MET A 1 -21.38 5.15 -2.54
CA MET A 1 -20.31 4.14 -2.58
C MET A 1 -19.06 4.82 -3.12
N PRO A 2 -17.98 4.99 -2.34
CA PRO A 2 -16.73 5.56 -2.85
C PRO A 2 -16.15 4.64 -3.94
N ILE A 3 -15.75 5.20 -5.08
CA ILE A 3 -15.17 4.45 -6.21
C ILE A 3 -13.85 5.08 -6.61
N LEU A 4 -12.75 4.36 -6.40
CA LEU A 4 -11.43 4.75 -6.86
C LEU A 4 -11.20 4.11 -8.21
N HIS A 5 -11.23 4.90 -9.28
CA HIS A 5 -10.89 4.46 -10.62
C HIS A 5 -9.54 5.03 -11.03
N SER A 6 -8.67 4.19 -11.59
CA SER A 6 -7.34 4.59 -12.02
C SER A 6 -6.97 3.93 -13.34
N GLN A 7 -6.34 4.71 -14.23
CA GLN A 7 -5.68 4.23 -15.43
C GLN A 7 -4.17 4.42 -15.26
N ILE A 8 -3.41 3.33 -15.40
CA ILE A 8 -1.96 3.38 -15.25
C ILE A 8 -1.32 3.95 -16.50
N ALA A 9 -0.52 5.00 -16.31
CA ALA A 9 0.33 5.56 -17.33
C ALA A 9 1.82 5.27 -17.02
N ALA A 10 2.60 5.06 -18.07
CA ALA A 10 4.05 4.91 -17.99
C ALA A 10 4.72 5.47 -19.25
N GLN A 11 5.98 5.88 -19.09
CA GLN A 11 6.83 6.33 -20.18
C GLN A 11 8.09 5.45 -20.20
N ALA A 12 8.58 5.15 -21.39
CA ALA A 12 9.82 4.39 -21.59
C ALA A 12 10.78 5.15 -22.50
N LYS A 13 12.07 4.87 -22.37
CA LYS A 13 13.09 5.35 -23.31
C LYS A 13 13.42 4.25 -24.30
N THR A 14 13.38 4.59 -25.58
CA THR A 14 13.87 3.73 -26.66
C THR A 14 15.41 3.69 -26.64
N PRO A 15 16.07 2.74 -27.36
CA PRO A 15 17.53 2.66 -27.40
C PRO A 15 18.23 3.94 -27.88
N ASP A 16 17.58 4.74 -28.73
CA ASP A 16 18.01 6.07 -29.19
C ASP A 16 17.71 7.20 -28.19
N GLY A 17 17.18 6.88 -27.01
CA GLY A 17 16.94 7.83 -25.91
C GLY A 17 15.61 8.59 -26.00
N LYS A 18 14.78 8.34 -27.03
CA LYS A 18 13.48 8.99 -27.20
C LYS A 18 12.48 8.49 -26.16
N VAL A 19 11.75 9.41 -25.54
CA VAL A 19 10.67 9.07 -24.60
C VAL A 19 9.41 8.74 -25.38
N ILE A 20 8.85 7.55 -25.13
CA ILE A 20 7.59 7.07 -25.71
C ILE A 20 6.57 6.79 -24.61
N GLN A 21 5.28 6.99 -24.92
CA GLN A 21 4.21 6.52 -24.05
C GLN A 21 4.09 5.00 -24.17
N VAL A 22 4.02 4.34 -23.02
CA VAL A 22 3.83 2.90 -22.96
C VAL A 22 2.33 2.60 -23.10
N PRO A 23 1.93 1.58 -23.90
CA PRO A 23 0.53 1.18 -23.99
C PRO A 23 -0.07 0.90 -22.59
N PRO A 24 -1.34 1.26 -22.31
CA PRO A 24 -1.91 1.14 -20.97
C PRO A 24 -1.82 -0.28 -20.38
N ALA A 25 -2.09 -1.31 -21.18
CA ALA A 25 -1.97 -2.70 -20.75
C ALA A 25 -0.54 -3.05 -20.29
N THR A 26 0.47 -2.62 -21.06
CA THR A 26 1.89 -2.81 -20.70
C THR A 26 2.28 -1.97 -19.49
N ALA A 27 1.75 -0.74 -19.37
CA ALA A 27 2.01 0.11 -18.21
C ALA A 27 1.46 -0.53 -16.92
N LEU A 28 0.24 -1.07 -16.96
CA LEU A 28 -0.37 -1.80 -15.87
C LEU A 28 0.36 -3.12 -15.56
N GLN A 29 0.85 -3.84 -16.57
CA GLN A 29 1.68 -5.04 -16.38
C GLN A 29 2.99 -4.71 -15.64
N LEU A 30 3.67 -3.63 -16.03
CA LEU A 30 4.98 -3.27 -15.48
C LEU A 30 4.89 -2.69 -14.06
N ARG A 31 3.83 -1.93 -13.76
CA ARG A 31 3.70 -1.20 -12.48
C ARG A 31 2.75 -1.86 -11.50
N GLY A 32 1.81 -2.67 -11.98
CA GLY A 32 0.70 -3.17 -11.20
C GLY A 32 -0.35 -2.10 -10.88
N PRO A 33 -1.42 -2.48 -10.15
CA PRO A 33 -2.48 -1.57 -9.71
C PRO A 33 -2.01 -0.72 -8.53
N ILE A 34 -1.21 0.29 -8.82
CA ILE A 34 -0.67 1.23 -7.83
C ILE A 34 -1.55 2.46 -7.66
N LEU A 35 -1.57 3.00 -6.44
CA LEU A 35 -2.24 4.26 -6.12
C LEU A 35 -1.37 5.15 -5.23
N GLN A 36 -1.53 6.47 -5.38
CA GLN A 36 -0.96 7.43 -4.45
C GLN A 36 -1.78 7.42 -3.16
N VAL A 37 -1.09 7.27 -2.02
CA VAL A 37 -1.70 7.26 -0.68
C VAL A 37 -0.91 8.14 0.28
N SER A 38 -1.53 8.44 1.42
CA SER A 38 -0.85 8.89 2.63
C SER A 38 -1.05 7.84 3.72
N LEU A 39 0.01 7.52 4.46
CA LEU A 39 -0.02 6.58 5.57
C LEU A 39 0.15 7.30 6.89
N THR A 40 -0.67 6.93 7.88
CA THR A 40 -0.52 7.37 9.26
C THR A 40 -0.93 6.23 10.21
N ILE A 41 -0.96 6.49 11.50
CA ILE A 41 -1.42 5.54 12.51
C ILE A 41 -2.92 5.24 12.35
N GLU A 42 -3.33 3.99 12.61
CA GLU A 42 -4.75 3.61 12.64
C GLU A 42 -5.55 4.47 13.65
N GLN A 43 -6.82 4.75 13.35
CA GLN A 43 -7.62 5.76 14.09
C GLN A 43 -7.77 5.45 15.58
N ASN A 44 -8.04 4.21 15.95
CA ASN A 44 -8.23 3.83 17.35
C ASN A 44 -6.90 3.86 18.11
N ALA A 45 -5.82 3.39 17.48
CA ALA A 45 -4.47 3.54 18.03
C ALA A 45 -4.08 5.03 18.19
N GLY A 46 -4.42 5.87 17.21
CA GLY A 46 -4.21 7.32 17.25
C GLY A 46 -4.98 8.01 18.38
N LYS A 47 -6.26 7.65 18.59
CA LYS A 47 -7.05 8.12 19.75
C LYS A 47 -6.38 7.74 21.07
N GLY A 48 -5.82 6.54 21.15
CA GLY A 48 -5.04 6.08 22.31
C GLY A 48 -3.80 6.93 22.58
N LEU A 49 -3.07 7.34 21.53
CA LEU A 49 -1.93 8.26 21.67
C LEU A 49 -2.37 9.64 22.19
N VAL A 50 -3.44 10.21 21.63
CA VAL A 50 -3.97 11.51 22.07
C VAL A 50 -4.42 11.46 23.53
N ALA A 51 -5.08 10.38 23.95
CA ALA A 51 -5.47 10.18 25.35
C ALA A 51 -4.26 10.10 26.32
N GLN A 52 -3.09 9.71 25.82
CA GLN A 52 -1.82 9.72 26.56
C GLN A 52 -1.08 11.06 26.47
N GLY A 53 -1.67 12.10 25.87
CA GLY A 53 -1.03 13.39 25.64
C GLY A 53 0.06 13.38 24.56
N LYS A 54 0.11 12.33 23.72
CA LYS A 54 1.05 12.23 22.60
C LYS A 54 0.42 12.78 21.31
N THR A 55 1.26 13.28 20.41
CA THR A 55 0.84 13.75 19.10
C THR A 55 0.67 12.57 18.13
N VAL A 56 -0.29 12.70 17.21
CA VAL A 56 -0.47 11.76 16.10
C VAL A 56 0.60 12.07 15.04
N PRO A 57 1.33 11.06 14.52
CA PRO A 57 2.30 11.26 13.46
C PRO A 57 1.67 11.89 12.21
N ALA A 58 2.36 12.87 11.63
CA ALA A 58 1.94 13.46 10.36
C ALA A 58 1.93 12.38 9.25
N PRO A 59 0.91 12.33 8.38
CA PRO A 59 0.87 11.32 7.33
C PRO A 59 2.06 11.40 6.36
N LYS A 60 2.63 10.25 5.98
CA LYS A 60 3.68 10.15 4.95
C LYS A 60 3.08 9.71 3.62
N SER A 61 3.29 10.48 2.56
CA SER A 61 2.80 10.17 1.22
C SER A 61 3.71 9.19 0.49
N GLY A 62 3.12 8.29 -0.29
CA GLY A 62 3.85 7.30 -1.10
C GLY A 62 2.93 6.48 -1.99
N LEU A 63 3.48 5.45 -2.62
CA LEU A 63 2.71 4.52 -3.45
C LEU A 63 2.23 3.33 -2.62
N ALA A 64 0.98 2.93 -2.85
CA ALA A 64 0.45 1.65 -2.44
C ALA A 64 0.31 0.72 -3.65
N LEU A 65 0.54 -0.57 -3.46
CA LEU A 65 0.16 -1.61 -4.42
C LEU A 65 -1.09 -2.33 -3.93
N ILE A 66 -2.09 -2.52 -4.79
CA ILE A 66 -3.19 -3.45 -4.52
C ILE A 66 -2.70 -4.86 -4.87
N ASP A 67 -2.64 -5.75 -3.89
CA ASP A 67 -2.05 -7.08 -4.07
C ASP A 67 -2.96 -8.19 -3.53
N THR A 68 -3.65 -8.85 -4.46
CA THR A 68 -4.48 -10.02 -4.13
C THR A 68 -3.65 -11.26 -3.79
N GLY A 69 -2.35 -11.27 -4.09
CA GLY A 69 -1.41 -12.33 -3.74
C GLY A 69 -1.05 -12.34 -2.25
N ALA A 70 -1.08 -11.19 -1.58
CA ALA A 70 -0.76 -11.09 -0.17
C ALA A 70 -1.97 -11.40 0.73
N SER A 71 -1.77 -12.30 1.71
CA SER A 71 -2.77 -12.59 2.73
C SER A 71 -2.98 -11.41 3.69
N ASN A 72 -1.90 -10.68 3.99
CA ASN A 72 -1.89 -9.56 4.93
C ASN A 72 -1.40 -8.30 4.24
N THR A 73 -1.92 -7.16 4.70
CA THR A 73 -1.43 -5.84 4.32
C THR A 73 -0.05 -5.62 4.93
N CYS A 74 0.88 -5.09 4.14
CA CYS A 74 2.24 -4.82 4.58
C CYS A 74 2.56 -3.34 4.50
N VAL A 75 3.37 -2.85 5.44
CA VAL A 75 3.90 -1.48 5.45
C VAL A 75 5.42 -1.54 5.34
N ASP A 76 6.03 -0.56 4.67
CA ASP A 76 7.47 -0.42 4.65
C ASP A 76 8.03 -0.24 6.08
N GLU A 77 8.90 -1.16 6.51
CA GLU A 77 9.43 -1.23 7.88
C GLU A 77 10.14 0.07 8.28
N GLN A 78 10.94 0.65 7.38
CA GLN A 78 11.66 1.88 7.66
C GLN A 78 10.69 3.05 7.78
N THR A 79 9.69 3.13 6.90
CA THR A 79 8.63 4.13 6.98
C THR A 79 7.84 4.05 8.28
N ALA A 80 7.50 2.84 8.75
CA ALA A 80 6.81 2.66 10.03
C ALA A 80 7.65 3.18 11.20
N LYS A 81 8.97 2.94 11.18
CA LYS A 81 9.93 3.46 12.17
C LYS A 81 10.07 4.98 12.10
N ASP A 82 10.21 5.55 10.91
CA ASP A 82 10.34 7.00 10.69
C ASP A 82 9.11 7.76 11.21
N LEU A 83 7.92 7.19 11.02
CA LEU A 83 6.66 7.72 11.54
C LEU A 83 6.49 7.52 13.06
N GLY A 84 7.40 6.79 13.71
CA GLY A 84 7.30 6.46 15.13
C GLY A 84 6.09 5.59 15.46
N LEU A 85 5.66 4.71 14.54
CA LEU A 85 4.50 3.85 14.77
C LEU A 85 4.81 2.83 15.88
N PRO A 86 3.87 2.56 16.79
CA PRO A 86 4.06 1.55 17.82
C PRO A 86 4.05 0.14 17.21
N VAL A 87 4.99 -0.70 17.64
CA VAL A 87 4.93 -2.15 17.38
C VAL A 87 3.88 -2.73 18.32
N ILE A 88 2.84 -3.35 17.76
CA ILE A 88 1.73 -3.93 18.53
C ILE A 88 1.82 -5.45 18.63
N ASP A 89 2.63 -6.08 17.78
CA ASP A 89 2.82 -7.53 17.72
C ASP A 89 4.07 -7.89 16.90
N VAL A 90 4.48 -9.15 16.93
CA VAL A 90 5.48 -9.75 16.04
C VAL A 90 4.87 -10.97 15.38
N ALA A 91 4.85 -11.00 14.05
CA ALA A 91 4.26 -12.07 13.26
C ALA A 91 5.32 -12.74 12.37
N ASN A 92 5.03 -13.95 11.88
CA ASN A 92 5.91 -14.63 10.94
C ASN A 92 5.42 -14.37 9.51
N MET A 93 6.27 -13.73 8.71
CA MET A 93 6.06 -13.52 7.29
C MET A 93 6.60 -14.70 6.50
N GLN A 94 5.79 -15.22 5.59
CA GLN A 94 6.21 -16.18 4.58
C GLN A 94 5.94 -15.56 3.21
N SER A 95 6.99 -15.20 2.49
CA SER A 95 6.87 -14.72 1.11
C SER A 95 7.08 -15.90 0.15
N ALA A 96 6.66 -15.73 -1.11
CA ALA A 96 6.82 -16.76 -2.13
C ALA A 96 8.29 -17.16 -2.40
N SER A 97 9.25 -16.35 -1.95
CA SER A 97 10.69 -16.50 -2.23
C SER A 97 11.57 -16.75 -1.00
N HIS A 98 11.02 -16.76 0.22
CA HIS A 98 11.84 -16.81 1.45
C HIS A 98 11.31 -17.78 2.51
N GLU A 99 12.23 -18.24 3.36
CA GLU A 99 11.92 -18.91 4.63
C GLU A 99 11.16 -17.97 5.57
N LYS A 100 10.40 -18.57 6.51
CA LYS A 100 9.65 -17.83 7.52
C LYS A 100 10.60 -16.94 8.32
N HIS A 101 10.34 -15.64 8.33
CA HIS A 101 11.05 -14.69 9.18
C HIS A 101 10.06 -13.88 10.01
N SER A 102 10.48 -13.47 11.20
CA SER A 102 9.67 -12.64 12.07
C SER A 102 9.73 -11.18 11.61
N CYS A 103 8.59 -10.51 11.65
CA CYS A 103 8.45 -9.09 11.32
C CYS A 103 7.55 -8.40 12.35
N ASN A 104 7.79 -7.10 12.55
CA ASN A 104 6.95 -6.28 13.40
C ASN A 104 5.56 -6.10 12.78
N VAL A 105 4.56 -5.86 13.62
CA VAL A 105 3.21 -5.53 13.20
C VAL A 105 2.86 -4.14 13.71
N TYR A 106 2.28 -3.33 12.82
CA TYR A 106 1.95 -1.93 13.06
C TYR A 106 0.47 -1.65 12.79
N PRO A 107 -0.17 -0.78 13.60
CA PRO A 107 -1.52 -0.30 13.33
C PRO A 107 -1.46 0.87 12.34
N VAL A 108 -1.88 0.65 11.10
CA VAL A 108 -1.79 1.68 10.04
C VAL A 108 -3.15 2.04 9.46
N GLN A 109 -3.24 3.29 9.03
CA GLN A 109 -4.33 3.83 8.23
C GLN A 109 -3.78 4.30 6.88
N ILE A 110 -4.45 3.87 5.82
CA ILE A 110 -4.10 4.19 4.43
C ILE A 110 -5.16 5.16 3.92
N ILE A 111 -4.75 6.39 3.66
CA ILE A 111 -5.60 7.48 3.21
C ILE A 111 -5.44 7.60 1.69
N THR A 112 -6.53 7.42 0.97
CA THR A 112 -6.62 7.73 -0.46
C THR A 112 -7.42 9.03 -0.64
N PRO A 113 -7.48 9.62 -1.85
CA PRO A 113 -8.24 10.86 -2.08
C PRO A 113 -9.74 10.80 -1.74
N ILE A 114 -10.34 9.61 -1.70
CA ILE A 114 -11.79 9.44 -1.55
C ILE A 114 -12.20 8.43 -0.49
N VAL A 115 -11.26 7.60 -0.03
CA VAL A 115 -11.53 6.57 0.97
C VAL A 115 -10.34 6.38 1.88
N THR A 116 -10.64 6.09 3.13
CA THR A 116 -9.66 5.73 4.14
C THR A 116 -9.83 4.26 4.49
N LEU A 117 -8.74 3.49 4.37
CA LEU A 117 -8.70 2.07 4.65
C LEU A 117 -7.94 1.85 5.97
N ASN A 118 -8.51 1.05 6.86
CA ASN A 118 -7.87 0.70 8.12
C ASN A 118 -7.21 -0.67 7.99
N ALA A 119 -5.94 -0.74 8.34
CA ALA A 119 -5.20 -1.99 8.49
C ALA A 119 -4.67 -2.04 9.94
N PRO A 120 -5.50 -2.47 10.90
CA PRO A 120 -5.13 -2.46 12.31
C PRO A 120 -3.95 -3.38 12.62
N ARG A 121 -3.60 -4.30 11.70
CA ARG A 121 -2.47 -5.22 11.78
C ARG A 121 -1.77 -5.31 10.44
N ALA A 122 -0.95 -4.32 10.10
CA ALA A 122 -0.09 -4.38 8.92
C ALA A 122 1.30 -4.93 9.30
N MET A 123 1.82 -5.85 8.49
CA MET A 123 3.14 -6.46 8.71
C MET A 123 4.25 -5.57 8.15
N GLY A 124 5.32 -5.38 8.91
CA GLY A 124 6.53 -4.69 8.44
C GLY A 124 7.23 -5.50 7.35
N ALA A 125 7.53 -4.88 6.22
CA ALA A 125 8.23 -5.48 5.09
C ALA A 125 9.25 -4.52 4.48
N ALA A 126 10.25 -5.04 3.78
CA ALA A 126 11.18 -4.22 3.00
C ALA A 126 10.54 -3.86 1.64
N LEU A 127 9.76 -2.77 1.59
CA LEU A 127 9.02 -2.35 0.40
C LEU A 127 9.70 -1.19 -0.35
N ALA A 128 10.57 -0.44 0.32
CA ALA A 128 11.28 0.70 -0.26
C ALA A 128 12.07 0.36 -1.54
N SER A 129 12.61 -0.86 -1.68
CA SER A 129 13.31 -1.31 -2.88
C SER A 129 12.41 -1.38 -4.12
N GLN A 130 11.09 -1.47 -3.93
CA GLN A 130 10.08 -1.45 -4.99
C GLN A 130 9.42 -0.07 -5.14
N GLY A 131 9.88 0.93 -4.38
CA GLY A 131 9.29 2.27 -4.35
C GLY A 131 7.90 2.31 -3.71
N LEU A 132 7.55 1.30 -2.92
CA LEU A 132 6.25 1.16 -2.26
C LEU A 132 6.35 1.53 -0.80
N LEU A 133 5.30 2.20 -0.31
CA LEU A 133 5.11 2.52 1.09
C LEU A 133 4.25 1.46 1.78
N VAL A 134 3.24 0.96 1.06
CA VAL A 134 2.30 -0.05 1.58
C VAL A 134 1.90 -1.02 0.47
N LEU A 135 1.54 -2.22 0.85
CA LEU A 135 0.97 -3.25 0.00
C LEU A 135 -0.35 -3.67 0.63
N ILE A 136 -1.46 -3.47 -0.08
CA ILE A 136 -2.81 -3.70 0.41
C ILE A 136 -3.19 -5.14 0.09
N GLY A 137 -3.24 -5.98 1.12
CA GLY A 137 -3.51 -7.41 1.02
C GLY A 137 -4.99 -7.77 1.19
N ARG A 138 -5.29 -9.07 1.12
CA ARG A 138 -6.65 -9.60 1.19
C ARG A 138 -7.37 -9.34 2.51
N ASP A 139 -6.65 -9.14 3.61
CA ASP A 139 -7.20 -8.73 4.90
C ASP A 139 -7.95 -7.40 4.85
N VAL A 140 -7.49 -6.45 4.04
CA VAL A 140 -8.20 -5.19 3.75
C VAL A 140 -9.12 -5.37 2.55
N LEU A 141 -8.65 -5.99 1.47
CA LEU A 141 -9.39 -6.09 0.20
C LEU A 141 -10.66 -6.93 0.29
N GLN A 142 -10.81 -7.82 1.29
CA GLN A 142 -12.06 -8.56 1.51
C GLN A 142 -13.29 -7.66 1.74
N ASN A 143 -13.07 -6.38 2.06
CA ASN A 143 -14.12 -5.38 2.24
C ASN A 143 -14.36 -4.52 0.99
N CYS A 144 -13.74 -4.88 -0.14
CA CYS A 144 -13.78 -4.09 -1.37
C CYS A 144 -14.21 -4.96 -2.56
N ASN A 145 -14.77 -4.32 -3.58
CA ASN A 145 -14.80 -4.88 -4.93
C ASN A 145 -13.62 -4.34 -5.72
N LEU A 146 -12.80 -5.24 -6.28
CA LEU A 146 -11.71 -4.92 -7.19
C LEU A 146 -12.09 -5.34 -8.61
N PHE A 147 -12.11 -4.38 -9.53
CA PHE A 147 -12.21 -4.64 -10.96
C PHE A 147 -10.86 -4.34 -11.63
N TYR A 148 -10.28 -5.34 -12.28
CA TYR A 148 -9.00 -5.22 -12.98
C TYR A 148 -9.23 -5.35 -14.49
N ASN A 149 -9.02 -4.26 -15.22
CA ASN A 149 -9.20 -4.19 -16.67
C ASN A 149 -7.83 -4.10 -17.35
N GLY A 150 -7.23 -5.27 -17.55
CA GLY A 150 -5.92 -5.44 -18.20
C GLY A 150 -5.80 -4.72 -19.55
N PRO A 151 -6.68 -4.99 -20.53
CA PRO A 151 -6.62 -4.36 -21.85
C PRO A 151 -6.66 -2.83 -21.81
N ALA A 152 -7.44 -2.24 -20.91
CA ALA A 152 -7.51 -0.79 -20.76
C ALA A 152 -6.39 -0.19 -19.87
N GLY A 153 -5.59 -1.03 -19.21
CA GLY A 153 -4.60 -0.57 -18.23
C GLY A 153 -5.24 0.07 -17.00
N GLN A 154 -6.43 -0.38 -16.61
CA GLN A 154 -7.24 0.25 -15.57
C GLN A 154 -7.50 -0.71 -14.40
N PHE A 155 -7.70 -0.13 -13.23
CA PHE A 155 -8.32 -0.83 -12.10
C PHE A 155 -9.33 0.06 -11.40
N THR A 156 -10.25 -0.57 -10.68
CA THR A 156 -11.24 0.12 -9.85
C THR A 156 -11.36 -0.58 -8.51
N LEU A 157 -11.37 0.20 -7.44
CA LEU A 157 -11.62 -0.27 -6.07
C LEU A 157 -12.86 0.46 -5.54
N SER A 158 -13.87 -0.27 -5.07
CA SER A 158 -15.08 0.30 -4.46
C SER A 158 -15.43 -0.37 -3.14
N LEU A 159 -15.99 0.39 -2.20
CA LEU A 159 -16.39 -0.07 -0.86
C LEU A 159 -17.90 0.00 -0.67
#